data_AF-A0A7S2WL84-F1
#
_entry.id   AF-A0A7S2WL84-F1
#
_cell.length_a   1.000
_cell.length_b   1.000
_cell.length_c   1.000
_cell.angle_alpha   90.00
_cell.angle_beta   90.00
_cell.angle_gamma   90.00
#
_symmetry.space_group_name_H-M   'P 1'
#
loop_
_entity.id
_entity.type
_entity.pdbx_description
1 polymer ?
#
loop_
_entity_poly.entity_id
_entity_poly.type
_entity_poly.pdbx_seq_one_letter_code
_entity_poly.pdbx_strand_id
1 'polypeptide(L)'
;EQAALAEKAEEEQLTEQAAKIQRVAVRNLVKESMRNDFKKADGEKEEASSEVGSEEAEVKEEETVLDAIQQLEELHKKKETEFDPEQDLMRPHLALFKHSSGGRVYQDLPVYKLPDGSEAYMYYHSAQEAIQKIDTSWQRVTVGPPPKPELGVDIQLPPQNITLAVLQAGFEFVLSADISQLGSQRCAPVPPRYSLQLRQRVHSLGVHAQTSVSWTRTGVVIDDPLPLLFLVPRDRGTRSLRRMTESLRSFRYLSSPQKSIKDTRDEEFQLSDSVFSELQNQAVLVPGETRRCFKKFSFESSWAVALDKPNFYKLVHGRGSEVGEKITQSLSSRSELVYGVFKMYSSSIGGVGNAFNLQLNGFSTFLRELGVLKNGKGMGQHETFEQTFRGKKLKLRKLDSSTTDTIFIVVNRSLPDMKKTVQALLKTSIVFSMKIDEQLHIFEFLETLVRVAEALYCQQKISRLEAGVEALMQLMENVYSKEKPIESDYFREDRMLNWAVNSILDENMPMFKALFERYITDSTEAIGYGSIPHTLIGLLDWMKMLSDFGVFNSHFTKREACFLFVSSLSNIEHPFKKWQRCVALTFDQFLESMCRLA
;
A
#
# COMPACT_ATOMS: atom_id res chain seq x y z
N GLU A 1 41.11 14.06 12.60
CA GLU A 1 40.57 13.71 11.27
C GLU A 1 41.16 12.42 10.70
N GLN A 2 42.48 12.30 10.50
CA GLN A 2 43.09 11.05 10.04
C GLN A 2 42.88 9.85 10.99
N ALA A 3 42.91 10.07 12.31
CA ALA A 3 42.60 9.02 13.29
C ALA A 3 41.13 8.55 13.22
N ALA A 4 40.18 9.47 13.02
CA ALA A 4 38.76 9.14 12.87
C ALA A 4 38.46 8.42 11.53
N LEU A 5 39.21 8.75 10.47
CA LEU A 5 39.15 8.02 9.20
C LEU A 5 39.73 6.60 9.32
N ALA A 6 40.79 6.41 10.11
CA ALA A 6 41.36 5.09 10.36
C ALA A 6 40.42 4.21 11.20
N GLU A 7 39.82 4.78 12.25
CA GLU A 7 38.84 4.09 13.11
C GLU A 7 37.60 3.65 12.32
N LYS A 8 37.08 4.53 11.44
CA LYS A 8 35.94 4.19 10.56
C LYS A 8 36.29 3.09 9.54
N ALA A 9 37.50 3.10 8.99
CA ALA A 9 37.94 2.07 8.05
C ALA A 9 38.12 0.71 8.75
N GLU A 10 38.59 0.70 9.99
CA GLU A 10 38.70 -0.50 10.81
C GLU A 10 37.32 -1.08 11.18
N GLU A 11 36.35 -0.21 11.49
CA GLU A 11 34.95 -0.61 11.75
C GLU A 11 34.27 -1.19 10.48
N GLU A 12 34.48 -0.58 9.31
CA GLU A 12 33.99 -1.12 8.02
C GLU A 12 34.63 -2.48 7.70
N GLN A 13 35.91 -2.67 7.99
CA GLN A 13 36.60 -3.95 7.76
C GLN A 13 36.10 -5.05 8.72
N LEU A 14 35.87 -4.72 9.99
CA LEU A 14 35.34 -5.65 10.98
C LEU A 14 33.88 -6.05 10.69
N THR A 15 33.05 -5.10 10.24
CA THR A 15 31.66 -5.40 9.85
C THR A 15 31.60 -6.28 8.60
N GLU A 16 32.47 -6.06 7.62
CA GLU A 16 32.58 -6.94 6.45
C GLU A 16 33.05 -8.37 6.85
N GLN A 17 34.01 -8.47 7.78
CA GLN A 17 34.49 -9.75 8.28
C GLN A 17 33.41 -10.50 9.09
N ALA A 18 32.64 -9.81 9.93
CA ALA A 18 31.51 -10.38 10.66
C ALA A 18 30.41 -10.89 9.71
N ALA A 19 30.07 -10.12 8.67
CA ALA A 19 29.12 -10.55 7.65
C ALA A 19 29.59 -11.80 6.89
N LYS A 20 30.91 -11.92 6.65
CA LYS A 20 31.51 -13.11 6.03
C LYS A 20 31.39 -14.34 6.93
N ILE A 21 31.66 -14.20 8.23
CA ILE A 21 31.52 -15.28 9.22
C ILE A 21 30.06 -15.75 9.32
N GLN A 22 29.10 -14.83 9.40
CA GLN A 22 27.66 -15.17 9.43
C GLN A 22 27.22 -15.95 8.18
N ARG A 23 27.73 -15.59 6.99
CA ARG A 23 27.43 -16.32 5.75
C ARG A 23 27.95 -17.75 5.78
N VAL A 24 29.15 -17.97 6.33
CA VAL A 24 29.73 -19.31 6.50
C VAL A 24 28.91 -20.13 7.51
N ALA A 25 28.54 -19.54 8.64
CA ALA A 25 27.72 -20.21 9.66
C ALA A 25 26.35 -20.64 9.12
N VAL A 26 25.63 -19.75 8.41
CA VAL A 26 24.34 -20.08 7.78
C VAL A 26 24.50 -21.17 6.72
N ARG A 27 25.59 -21.15 5.93
CA ARG A 27 25.88 -22.19 4.94
C ARG A 27 26.09 -23.55 5.60
N ASN A 28 26.80 -23.61 6.71
CA ASN A 28 27.05 -24.85 7.44
C ASN A 28 25.76 -25.38 8.08
N LEU A 29 24.92 -24.51 8.67
CA LEU A 29 23.63 -24.89 9.22
C LEU A 29 22.67 -25.46 8.18
N VAL A 30 22.67 -24.89 6.96
CA VAL A 30 21.88 -25.41 5.83
C VAL A 30 22.41 -26.76 5.34
N LYS A 31 23.74 -26.91 5.23
CA LYS A 31 24.36 -28.20 4.88
C LYS A 31 23.99 -29.28 5.89
N GLU A 32 24.01 -28.97 7.19
CA GLU A 32 23.69 -29.91 8.26
C GLU A 32 22.20 -30.28 8.26
N SER A 33 21.30 -29.30 8.07
CA SER A 33 19.88 -29.55 7.87
C SER A 33 19.63 -30.49 6.68
N MET A 34 20.27 -30.23 5.54
CA MET A 34 20.16 -31.11 4.37
C MET A 34 20.69 -32.51 4.64
N ARG A 35 21.83 -32.65 5.33
CA ARG A 35 22.41 -33.94 5.70
C ARG A 35 21.46 -34.74 6.60
N ASN A 36 20.79 -34.07 7.54
CA ASN A 36 19.81 -34.67 8.43
C ASN A 36 18.52 -35.07 7.70
N ASP A 37 18.08 -34.30 6.71
CA ASP A 37 16.92 -34.63 5.88
C ASP A 37 17.21 -35.84 4.97
N PHE A 38 18.43 -35.93 4.42
CA PHE A 38 18.85 -37.11 3.65
C PHE A 38 18.97 -38.37 4.52
N LYS A 39 19.54 -38.25 5.73
CA LYS A 39 19.61 -39.37 6.70
C LYS A 39 18.22 -39.84 7.15
N LYS A 40 17.19 -38.99 7.13
CA LYS A 40 15.81 -39.38 7.44
C LYS A 40 15.07 -40.02 6.25
N ALA A 41 15.48 -39.69 5.02
CA ALA A 41 14.88 -40.26 3.81
C ALA A 41 15.40 -41.68 3.53
N ASP A 42 16.68 -41.94 3.81
CA ASP A 42 17.30 -43.25 3.66
C ASP A 42 17.25 -43.98 5.00
N GLY A 43 16.13 -44.66 5.26
CA GLY A 43 15.94 -45.47 6.46
C GLY A 43 17.09 -46.45 6.69
N GLU A 44 17.70 -46.33 7.88
CA GLU A 44 18.63 -47.25 8.55
C GLU A 44 19.10 -48.47 7.74
N LYS A 45 20.12 -48.28 6.92
CA LYS A 45 21.10 -49.33 6.61
C LYS A 45 22.50 -48.72 6.66
N GLU A 46 23.04 -48.64 7.87
CA GLU A 46 24.47 -48.39 8.09
C GLU A 46 25.25 -49.65 7.69
N GLU A 47 25.89 -49.63 6.53
CA GLU A 47 27.10 -50.40 6.29
C GLU A 47 28.29 -49.44 6.27
N ALA A 48 29.21 -49.66 7.21
CA ALA A 48 30.37 -48.83 7.45
C ALA A 48 31.39 -48.95 6.30
N SER A 49 31.56 -47.88 5.52
CA SER A 49 32.73 -47.68 4.67
C SER A 49 33.52 -46.48 5.16
N SER A 50 34.73 -46.74 5.64
CA SER A 50 35.70 -45.77 6.13
C SER A 50 36.33 -44.96 4.99
N GLU A 51 35.96 -43.69 4.85
CA GLU A 51 36.76 -42.69 4.13
C GLU A 51 37.41 -41.76 5.16
N VAL A 52 38.66 -42.09 5.52
CA VAL A 52 39.53 -41.26 6.35
C VAL A 52 40.39 -40.45 5.39
N GLY A 53 40.07 -39.17 5.21
CA GLY A 53 40.91 -38.31 4.36
C GLY A 53 40.50 -36.84 4.20
N SER A 54 39.26 -36.44 4.53
CA SER A 54 38.82 -35.03 4.36
C SER A 54 38.58 -34.26 5.66
N GLU A 55 38.63 -34.90 6.83
CA GLU A 55 38.28 -34.25 8.11
C GLU A 55 39.34 -33.26 8.60
N GLU A 56 40.64 -33.45 8.31
CA GLU A 56 41.70 -32.55 8.81
C GLU A 56 41.68 -31.14 8.21
N ALA A 57 41.11 -30.96 7.02
CA ALA A 57 40.96 -29.64 6.40
C ALA A 57 39.73 -28.88 6.94
N GLU A 58 38.67 -29.60 7.31
CA GLU A 58 37.43 -29.03 7.81
C GLU A 58 37.58 -28.58 9.28
N VAL A 59 38.34 -29.33 10.09
CA VAL A 59 38.64 -28.98 11.50
C VAL A 59 39.44 -27.67 11.61
N LYS A 60 40.36 -27.38 10.67
CA LYS A 60 41.13 -26.13 10.68
C LYS A 60 40.29 -24.89 10.32
N GLU A 61 39.27 -25.05 9.48
CA GLU A 61 38.33 -23.95 9.20
C GLU A 61 37.40 -23.70 10.39
N GLU A 62 36.98 -24.73 11.13
CA GLU A 62 36.15 -24.54 12.34
C GLU A 62 36.90 -23.88 13.49
N GLU A 63 38.18 -24.23 13.70
CA GLU A 63 39.01 -23.64 14.76
C GLU A 63 39.24 -22.13 14.53
N THR A 64 39.45 -21.72 13.28
CA THR A 64 39.59 -20.29 12.93
C THR A 64 38.30 -19.48 13.05
N VAL A 65 37.13 -20.12 12.91
CA VAL A 65 35.82 -19.48 13.13
C VAL A 65 35.52 -19.31 14.62
N LEU A 66 35.87 -20.30 15.45
CA LEU A 66 35.71 -20.24 16.90
C LEU A 66 36.56 -19.12 17.53
N ASP A 67 37.83 -18.98 17.12
CA ASP A 67 38.69 -17.88 17.58
C ASP A 67 38.13 -16.50 17.20
N ALA A 68 37.55 -16.37 15.99
CA ALA A 68 36.96 -15.11 15.54
C ALA A 68 35.66 -14.76 16.28
N ILE A 69 34.86 -15.75 16.66
CA ILE A 69 33.67 -15.55 17.51
C ILE A 69 34.08 -15.09 18.91
N GLN A 70 35.11 -15.71 19.49
CA GLN A 70 35.59 -15.36 20.82
C GLN A 70 36.14 -13.94 20.89
N GLN A 71 36.86 -13.48 19.85
CA GLN A 71 37.31 -12.09 19.73
C GLN A 71 36.15 -11.08 19.60
N LEU A 72 35.08 -11.45 18.89
CA LEU A 72 33.86 -10.62 18.78
C LEU A 72 33.12 -10.51 20.12
N GLU A 73 33.03 -11.61 20.88
CA GLU A 73 32.42 -11.61 22.21
C GLU A 73 33.21 -10.75 23.20
N GLU A 74 34.55 -10.79 23.17
CA GLU A 74 35.38 -9.91 24.00
C GLU A 74 35.22 -8.44 23.63
N LEU A 75 35.10 -8.11 22.34
CA LEU A 75 34.82 -6.75 21.87
C LEU A 75 33.44 -6.25 22.30
N HIS A 76 32.41 -7.11 22.23
CA HIS A 76 31.07 -6.79 22.72
C HIS A 76 31.05 -6.58 24.24
N LYS A 77 31.72 -7.45 24.99
CA LYS A 77 31.84 -7.35 26.45
C LYS A 77 32.60 -6.09 26.90
N LYS A 78 33.54 -5.61 26.07
CA LYS A 78 34.26 -4.35 26.28
C LYS A 78 33.38 -3.11 25.97
N LYS A 79 32.43 -3.23 25.04
CA LYS A 79 31.41 -2.19 24.75
C LYS A 79 30.27 -2.16 25.79
N GLU A 80 29.90 -3.28 26.40
CA GLU A 80 28.86 -3.34 27.45
C GLU A 80 29.22 -2.62 28.76
N THR A 81 30.50 -2.30 28.99
CA THR A 81 30.93 -1.51 30.15
C THR A 81 30.74 0.01 30.02
N GLU A 82 30.30 0.52 28.87
CA GLU A 82 29.90 1.92 28.70
C GLU A 82 28.37 2.04 28.62
N PHE A 83 27.81 2.94 29.44
CA PHE A 83 26.37 3.18 29.57
C PHE A 83 25.77 3.61 28.23
N ASP A 84 24.93 2.75 27.63
CA ASP A 84 24.27 2.99 26.34
C ASP A 84 22.86 3.58 26.55
N PRO A 85 22.65 4.88 26.27
CA PRO A 85 21.34 5.53 26.38
C PRO A 85 20.32 5.08 25.32
N GLU A 86 20.72 4.37 24.26
CA GLU A 86 19.81 3.94 23.20
C GLU A 86 18.98 2.69 23.59
N GLN A 87 19.50 1.83 24.46
CA GLN A 87 18.75 0.64 24.92
C GLN A 87 17.56 0.98 25.85
N ASP A 88 17.59 2.11 26.57
CA ASP A 88 16.50 2.52 27.46
C ASP A 88 15.30 3.14 26.68
N LEU A 89 15.52 3.53 25.42
CA LEU A 89 14.50 4.06 24.52
C LEU A 89 13.59 2.97 23.90
N MET A 90 14.01 1.70 23.95
CA MET A 90 13.27 0.57 23.37
C MET A 90 12.33 -0.14 24.36
N ARG A 91 12.25 0.31 25.62
CA ARG A 91 11.32 -0.25 26.61
C ARG A 91 9.95 0.42 26.50
N PRO A 92 8.83 -0.33 26.59
CA PRO A 92 7.51 0.27 26.64
C PRO A 92 7.37 1.12 27.91
N HIS A 93 7.11 2.41 27.73
CA HIS A 93 6.92 3.36 28.83
C HIS A 93 5.43 3.61 29.06
N LEU A 94 5.06 3.66 30.33
CA LEU A 94 3.71 3.98 30.77
C LEU A 94 3.61 5.49 30.96
N ALA A 95 2.75 6.16 30.19
CA ALA A 95 2.55 7.59 30.29
C ALA A 95 1.20 7.91 30.95
N LEU A 96 1.24 8.75 31.99
CA LEU A 96 0.08 9.27 32.70
C LEU A 96 -0.21 10.69 32.22
N PHE A 97 -1.43 10.94 31.76
CA PHE A 97 -1.84 12.26 31.27
C PHE A 97 -2.96 12.81 32.13
N LYS A 98 -2.80 14.06 32.60
CA LYS A 98 -3.85 14.78 33.33
C LYS A 98 -5.03 15.04 32.41
N HIS A 99 -6.23 14.72 32.87
CA HIS A 99 -7.45 14.97 32.11
C HIS A 99 -7.74 16.46 31.99
N SER A 100 -8.03 16.92 30.77
CA SER A 100 -8.54 18.26 30.51
C SER A 100 -10.05 18.21 30.31
N SER A 101 -10.77 19.06 31.05
CA SER A 101 -12.23 19.17 30.96
C SER A 101 -12.68 19.45 29.51
N GLY A 102 -13.48 18.54 28.95
CA GLY A 102 -13.95 18.58 27.56
C GLY A 102 -13.29 17.58 26.61
N GLY A 103 -12.20 16.91 27.04
CA GLY A 103 -11.61 15.79 26.31
C GLY A 103 -12.50 14.54 26.37
N ARG A 104 -12.70 13.84 25.24
CA ARG A 104 -13.37 12.54 25.25
C ARG A 104 -12.34 11.46 25.60
N VAL A 105 -12.63 10.64 26.60
CA VAL A 105 -11.82 9.50 26.99
C VAL A 105 -12.65 8.23 26.78
N TYR A 106 -12.01 7.15 26.34
CA TYR A 106 -12.68 5.85 26.22
C TYR A 106 -13.23 5.42 27.59
N GLN A 107 -14.48 4.98 27.60
CA GLN A 107 -15.27 4.78 28.82
C GLN A 107 -14.68 3.74 29.78
N ASP A 108 -13.81 2.85 29.26
CA ASP A 108 -13.25 1.72 29.99
C ASP A 108 -11.79 1.92 30.43
N LEU A 109 -11.23 3.12 30.29
CA LEU A 109 -9.85 3.39 30.72
C LEU A 109 -9.80 3.60 32.26
N PRO A 110 -8.89 2.92 32.97
CA PRO A 110 -8.74 3.10 34.42
C PRO A 110 -8.27 4.52 34.75
N VAL A 111 -8.97 5.16 35.68
CA VAL A 111 -8.70 6.52 36.19
C VAL A 111 -7.78 6.44 37.40
N TYR A 112 -6.69 7.20 37.39
CA TYR A 112 -5.77 7.34 38.52
C TYR A 112 -5.91 8.72 39.14
N LYS A 113 -6.06 8.79 40.47
CA LYS A 113 -6.00 10.07 41.21
C LYS A 113 -4.56 10.39 41.57
N LEU A 114 -4.05 11.50 41.06
CA LEU A 114 -2.74 12.02 41.38
C LEU A 114 -2.73 12.65 42.79
N PRO A 115 -1.55 12.83 43.42
CA PRO A 115 -1.44 13.43 44.76
C PRO A 115 -2.01 14.85 44.87
N ASP A 116 -2.10 15.58 43.76
CA ASP A 116 -2.72 16.92 43.70
C ASP A 116 -4.26 16.87 43.59
N GLY A 117 -4.86 15.68 43.63
CA GLY A 117 -6.30 15.44 43.50
C GLY A 117 -6.81 15.41 42.06
N SER A 118 -5.94 15.60 41.06
CA SER A 118 -6.36 15.55 39.66
C SER A 118 -6.43 14.12 39.11
N GLU A 119 -7.32 13.92 38.13
CA GLU A 119 -7.51 12.62 37.48
C GLU A 119 -6.58 12.50 36.27
N ALA A 120 -5.88 11.37 36.18
CA ALA A 120 -5.02 11.02 35.08
C ALA A 120 -5.43 9.69 34.45
N TYR A 121 -5.26 9.59 33.14
CA TYR A 121 -5.56 8.38 32.37
C TYR A 121 -4.26 7.74 31.88
N MET A 122 -4.28 6.41 31.83
CA MET A 122 -3.14 5.59 31.46
C MET A 122 -3.23 5.21 29.98
N TYR A 123 -2.20 5.53 29.20
CA TYR A 123 -2.12 5.17 27.78
C TYR A 123 -0.90 4.27 27.54
N TYR A 124 -1.09 3.22 26.74
CA TYR A 124 0.01 2.39 26.27
C TYR A 124 0.66 3.07 25.06
N HIS A 125 1.96 3.36 25.15
CA HIS A 125 2.67 4.03 24.08
C HIS A 125 3.56 3.03 23.31
N SER A 126 3.39 2.94 21.99
CA SER A 126 4.35 2.27 21.09
C SER A 126 5.40 3.27 20.62
N ALA A 127 6.68 2.93 20.75
CA ALA A 127 7.83 3.85 20.69
C ALA A 127 8.07 4.63 19.38
N GLN A 128 7.21 4.56 18.35
CA GLN A 128 7.54 5.04 17.00
C GLN A 128 7.08 6.45 16.62
N GLU A 129 6.24 7.17 17.38
CA GLU A 129 5.62 8.42 16.87
C GLU A 129 5.94 9.72 17.63
N ALA A 130 6.75 9.73 18.70
CA ALA A 130 6.77 10.88 19.62
C ALA A 130 8.09 11.68 19.79
N ILE A 131 9.17 11.42 19.06
CA ILE A 131 10.46 12.04 19.43
C ILE A 131 10.65 13.50 18.93
N GLN A 132 9.85 14.03 18.00
CA GLN A 132 10.21 15.34 17.42
C GLN A 132 9.67 16.59 18.14
N LYS A 133 8.70 16.51 19.05
CA LYS A 133 8.22 17.70 19.78
C LYS A 133 7.58 17.35 21.12
N ILE A 134 8.36 17.16 22.18
CA ILE A 134 7.80 17.20 23.53
C ILE A 134 8.68 18.03 24.46
N ASP A 135 8.04 19.07 25.01
CA ASP A 135 8.56 20.03 25.98
C ASP A 135 8.81 19.36 27.35
N THR A 136 9.79 19.87 28.07
CA THR A 136 10.50 19.25 29.21
C THR A 136 9.73 19.14 30.54
N SER A 137 8.40 19.11 30.53
CA SER A 137 7.57 19.11 31.76
C SER A 137 7.08 17.72 32.22
N TRP A 138 7.94 16.70 32.14
CA TRP A 138 7.60 15.36 32.60
C TRP A 138 7.84 15.20 34.11
N GLN A 139 6.81 14.82 34.87
CA GLN A 139 7.00 14.22 36.20
C GLN A 139 7.02 12.70 36.07
N ARG A 140 8.21 12.11 36.23
CA ARG A 140 8.34 10.66 36.51
C ARG A 140 7.74 10.39 37.88
N VAL A 141 6.57 9.75 37.93
CA VAL A 141 5.99 9.24 39.17
C VAL A 141 6.23 7.74 39.21
N THR A 142 7.08 7.28 40.13
CA THR A 142 7.30 5.86 40.38
C THR A 142 6.07 5.31 41.09
N VAL A 143 5.15 4.68 40.35
CA VAL A 143 3.97 4.02 40.94
C VAL A 143 4.34 2.56 41.21
N GLY A 144 4.14 2.10 42.44
CA GLY A 144 4.28 0.68 42.77
C GLY A 144 3.25 -0.18 42.01
N PRO A 145 3.52 -1.49 41.82
CA PRO A 145 2.57 -2.39 41.18
C PRO A 145 1.23 -2.40 41.94
N PRO A 146 0.09 -2.57 41.23
CA PRO A 146 -1.22 -2.57 41.87
C PRO A 146 -1.31 -3.67 42.93
N PRO A 147 -1.98 -3.42 44.07
CA PRO A 147 -2.20 -4.45 45.08
C PRO A 147 -3.01 -5.60 44.46
N LYS A 148 -2.58 -6.84 44.73
CA LYS A 148 -3.33 -8.05 44.36
C LYS A 148 -4.74 -7.95 44.97
N PRO A 149 -5.82 -8.11 44.19
CA PRO A 149 -7.16 -8.12 44.75
C PRO A 149 -7.30 -9.34 45.68
N GLU A 150 -7.69 -9.09 46.92
CA GLU A 150 -8.09 -10.13 47.88
C GLU A 150 -9.37 -10.79 47.36
N LEU A 151 -9.25 -12.05 46.94
CA LEU A 151 -10.36 -12.89 46.51
C LEU A 151 -11.21 -13.25 47.72
N GLY A 152 -12.39 -12.64 47.83
CA GLY A 152 -13.31 -12.89 48.92
C GLY A 152 -14.77 -12.60 48.60
N VAL A 153 -15.26 -12.85 47.38
CA VAL A 153 -16.70 -13.04 47.08
C VAL A 153 -16.84 -13.93 45.83
N ASP A 154 -17.60 -15.02 45.93
CA ASP A 154 -18.03 -15.85 44.79
C ASP A 154 -18.85 -15.00 43.81
N ILE A 155 -18.29 -14.71 42.64
CA ILE A 155 -19.01 -14.13 41.51
C ILE A 155 -18.95 -15.14 40.36
N GLN A 156 -20.12 -15.66 39.97
CA GLN A 156 -20.28 -16.42 38.73
C GLN A 156 -19.94 -15.52 37.54
N LEU A 157 -18.89 -15.88 36.80
CA LEU A 157 -18.47 -15.23 35.56
C LEU A 157 -19.53 -15.43 34.46
N PRO A 158 -20.04 -14.37 33.80
CA PRO A 158 -20.79 -14.51 32.57
C PRO A 158 -19.85 -14.73 31.37
N PRO A 159 -20.34 -15.34 30.28
CA PRO A 159 -19.50 -15.73 29.14
C PRO A 159 -18.93 -14.51 28.40
N GLN A 160 -17.66 -14.60 28.03
CA GLN A 160 -16.91 -13.62 27.26
C GLN A 160 -17.50 -13.49 25.84
N ASN A 161 -18.26 -12.43 25.59
CA ASN A 161 -18.66 -11.97 24.25
C ASN A 161 -19.00 -10.47 24.32
N ILE A 162 -17.99 -9.59 24.34
CA ILE A 162 -18.22 -8.13 24.37
C ILE A 162 -17.76 -7.43 23.09
N THR A 163 -17.04 -8.08 22.18
CA THR A 163 -16.56 -7.43 20.95
C THR A 163 -17.61 -7.28 19.83
N LEU A 164 -18.85 -7.76 20.04
CA LEU A 164 -19.91 -7.76 19.01
C LEU A 164 -21.08 -6.78 19.27
N ALA A 165 -21.22 -6.24 20.48
CA ALA A 165 -22.35 -5.37 20.83
C ALA A 165 -22.26 -3.95 20.21
N VAL A 166 -21.06 -3.47 19.87
CA VAL A 166 -20.86 -2.13 19.29
C VAL A 166 -21.25 -2.08 17.79
N LEU A 167 -21.31 -3.22 17.10
CA LEU A 167 -21.67 -3.28 15.67
C LEU A 167 -23.15 -3.59 15.41
N GLN A 168 -23.93 -4.00 16.42
CA GLN A 168 -25.36 -4.30 16.25
C GLN A 168 -26.31 -3.14 16.61
N ALA A 169 -25.86 -2.14 17.38
CA ALA A 169 -26.71 -0.99 17.75
C ALA A 169 -27.00 0.00 16.60
N GLY A 170 -26.36 -0.17 15.42
CA GLY A 170 -26.55 0.69 14.25
C GLY A 170 -27.66 0.27 13.27
N PHE A 171 -28.32 -0.87 13.49
CA PHE A 171 -29.22 -1.47 12.48
C PHE A 171 -30.67 -1.77 12.94
N GLU A 172 -31.05 -1.46 14.18
CA GLU A 172 -32.40 -1.77 14.71
C GLU A 172 -33.36 -0.56 14.82
N PHE A 173 -33.35 0.38 13.87
CA PHE A 173 -34.36 1.46 13.85
C PHE A 173 -35.32 1.46 12.66
N VAL A 174 -35.41 0.36 11.88
CA VAL A 174 -36.32 0.29 10.71
C VAL A 174 -37.24 -0.95 10.70
N LEU A 175 -37.15 -1.87 11.66
CA LEU A 175 -37.98 -3.09 11.66
C LEU A 175 -38.76 -3.31 12.96
N SER A 176 -39.57 -2.32 13.34
CA SER A 176 -40.67 -2.54 14.28
C SER A 176 -41.90 -1.77 13.85
N ALA A 177 -42.58 -2.29 12.83
CA ALA A 177 -43.99 -2.04 12.60
C ALA A 177 -44.67 -3.41 12.45
N ASP A 178 -45.60 -3.68 13.37
CA ASP A 178 -46.44 -4.87 13.46
C ASP A 178 -47.06 -5.28 12.11
N ILE A 179 -46.87 -6.54 11.72
CA ILE A 179 -47.81 -7.25 10.85
C ILE A 179 -47.96 -8.67 11.37
N SER A 180 -48.77 -8.83 12.42
CA SER A 180 -49.61 -10.01 12.54
C SER A 180 -51.00 -9.61 12.05
N GLN A 181 -51.58 -10.44 11.16
CA GLN A 181 -52.85 -10.27 10.42
C GLN A 181 -52.74 -9.59 9.04
N LEU A 182 -52.63 -10.40 7.99
CA LEU A 182 -53.65 -10.56 6.93
C LEU A 182 -53.10 -11.49 5.83
N GLY A 183 -53.92 -12.47 5.44
CA GLY A 183 -53.59 -13.42 4.37
C GLY A 183 -53.81 -12.88 2.95
N SER A 184 -53.34 -13.70 2.01
CA SER A 184 -53.66 -13.70 0.56
C SER A 184 -53.00 -12.64 -0.34
N GLN A 185 -52.22 -13.17 -1.29
CA GLN A 185 -51.88 -12.66 -2.63
C GLN A 185 -52.11 -11.17 -2.97
N ARG A 186 -51.02 -10.46 -3.29
CA ARG A 186 -50.69 -9.86 -4.61
C ARG A 186 -49.54 -8.85 -4.44
N CYS A 187 -48.77 -8.69 -5.52
CA CYS A 187 -47.66 -7.76 -5.77
C CYS A 187 -47.36 -6.71 -4.68
N ALA A 188 -46.13 -6.71 -4.18
CA ALA A 188 -45.61 -5.63 -3.34
C ALA A 188 -45.75 -4.27 -4.09
N PRO A 189 -46.36 -3.25 -3.47
CA PRO A 189 -46.43 -1.92 -4.07
C PRO A 189 -45.02 -1.32 -4.08
N VAL A 190 -44.61 -0.79 -5.23
CA VAL A 190 -43.44 0.10 -5.33
C VAL A 190 -43.63 1.22 -4.30
N PRO A 191 -42.62 1.56 -3.47
CA PRO A 191 -42.76 2.60 -2.48
C PRO A 191 -43.16 3.92 -3.17
N PRO A 192 -44.02 4.75 -2.53
CA PRO A 192 -44.44 6.00 -3.10
C PRO A 192 -43.21 6.86 -3.43
N ARG A 193 -43.20 7.41 -4.65
CA ARG A 193 -42.23 8.44 -5.06
C ARG A 193 -42.38 9.63 -4.12
N TYR A 194 -41.53 9.72 -3.10
CA TYR A 194 -41.32 10.96 -2.38
C TYR A 194 -40.44 11.84 -3.27
N SER A 195 -41.06 12.72 -4.05
CA SER A 195 -40.35 13.89 -4.57
C SER A 195 -40.24 14.89 -3.42
N LEU A 196 -39.03 15.06 -2.90
CA LEU A 196 -38.72 16.20 -2.04
C LEU A 196 -38.75 17.45 -2.94
N GLN A 197 -39.93 18.08 -3.05
CA GLN A 197 -40.01 19.42 -3.60
C GLN A 197 -39.41 20.39 -2.58
N LEU A 198 -38.12 20.64 -2.71
CA LEU A 198 -37.48 21.80 -2.10
C LEU A 198 -38.21 23.04 -2.64
N ARG A 199 -39.08 23.65 -1.82
CA ARG A 199 -39.68 24.95 -2.11
C ARG A 199 -38.55 25.99 -2.12
N GLN A 200 -37.96 26.21 -3.29
CA GLN A 200 -37.18 27.41 -3.56
C GLN A 200 -38.10 28.63 -3.43
N ARG A 201 -37.82 29.51 -2.48
CA ARG A 201 -38.33 30.88 -2.52
C ARG A 201 -37.69 31.57 -3.72
N VAL A 202 -38.47 31.69 -4.78
CA VAL A 202 -38.15 32.43 -5.99
C VAL A 202 -37.95 33.91 -5.64
N HIS A 203 -36.72 34.38 -5.77
CA HIS A 203 -36.48 35.70 -6.31
C HIS A 203 -35.33 35.62 -7.34
N SER A 204 -35.77 35.69 -8.60
CA SER A 204 -35.05 36.14 -9.81
C SER A 204 -33.80 35.39 -10.31
N LEU A 205 -34.00 34.80 -11.50
CA LEU A 205 -33.11 34.73 -12.67
C LEU A 205 -31.88 33.81 -12.61
N GLY A 206 -32.10 32.55 -12.98
CA GLY A 206 -31.06 31.62 -13.44
C GLY A 206 -31.56 30.18 -13.41
N VAL A 207 -31.67 29.52 -14.56
CA VAL A 207 -31.99 28.09 -14.64
C VAL A 207 -30.77 27.31 -14.14
N HIS A 208 -30.76 26.94 -12.86
CA HIS A 208 -29.76 26.04 -12.31
C HIS A 208 -30.12 24.59 -12.68
N ALA A 209 -29.10 23.82 -13.08
CA ALA A 209 -29.24 22.41 -13.44
C ALA A 209 -29.89 21.64 -12.27
N GLN A 210 -30.83 20.75 -12.60
CA GLN A 210 -31.44 19.86 -11.63
C GLN A 210 -30.33 19.00 -10.99
N THR A 211 -30.22 19.06 -9.67
CA THR A 211 -29.38 18.18 -8.85
C THR A 211 -29.73 16.73 -9.18
N SER A 212 -28.80 15.99 -9.80
CA SER A 212 -28.98 14.55 -10.01
C SER A 212 -28.78 13.84 -8.68
N VAL A 213 -29.79 13.06 -8.29
CA VAL A 213 -29.73 12.18 -7.12
C VAL A 213 -29.55 10.76 -7.64
N SER A 214 -28.40 10.16 -7.36
CA SER A 214 -28.06 8.80 -7.75
C SER A 214 -28.00 7.90 -6.53
N TRP A 215 -28.73 6.78 -6.56
CA TRP A 215 -28.74 5.80 -5.47
C TRP A 215 -27.65 4.74 -5.71
N THR A 216 -26.79 4.52 -4.73
CA THR A 216 -25.76 3.45 -4.75
C THR A 216 -26.02 2.43 -3.64
N ARG A 217 -25.29 1.31 -3.64
CA ARG A 217 -25.38 0.28 -2.59
C ARG A 217 -24.94 0.77 -1.21
N THR A 218 -24.22 1.89 -1.12
CA THR A 218 -23.68 2.44 0.14
C THR A 218 -24.35 3.75 0.57
N GLY A 219 -25.26 4.32 -0.24
CA GLY A 219 -26.00 5.53 0.13
C GLY A 219 -26.53 6.32 -1.06
N VAL A 220 -26.97 7.55 -0.79
CA VAL A 220 -27.43 8.52 -1.79
C VAL A 220 -26.27 9.44 -2.15
N VAL A 221 -25.95 9.54 -3.44
CA VAL A 221 -25.04 10.55 -3.98
C VAL A 221 -25.89 11.69 -4.54
N ILE A 222 -25.68 12.89 -4.02
CA ILE A 222 -26.27 14.12 -4.53
C ILE A 222 -25.15 14.86 -5.28
N ASP A 223 -25.30 15.04 -6.59
CA ASP A 223 -24.40 15.91 -7.36
C ASP A 223 -24.74 17.38 -7.06
N ASP A 224 -24.35 17.85 -5.88
CA ASP A 224 -24.35 19.27 -5.54
C ASP A 224 -22.89 19.75 -5.50
N PRO A 225 -22.52 20.90 -6.09
CA PRO A 225 -21.20 21.47 -5.91
C PRO A 225 -21.02 21.85 -4.44
N LEU A 226 -20.31 21.00 -3.69
CA LEU A 226 -20.01 21.24 -2.28
C LEU A 226 -19.13 22.49 -2.16
N PRO A 227 -19.56 23.55 -1.45
CA PRO A 227 -18.66 24.65 -1.13
C PRO A 227 -17.62 24.15 -0.11
N LEU A 228 -16.34 24.14 -0.50
CA LEU A 228 -15.23 23.89 0.41
C LEU A 228 -15.24 24.97 1.52
N LEU A 229 -15.55 24.57 2.75
CA LEU A 229 -15.49 25.42 3.94
C LEU A 229 -14.10 25.30 4.57
N PHE A 230 -13.26 26.32 4.40
CA PHE A 230 -11.98 26.40 5.10
C PHE A 230 -12.18 26.86 6.55
N LEU A 231 -11.70 26.05 7.51
CA LEU A 231 -11.59 26.44 8.92
C LEU A 231 -10.39 27.37 9.10
N VAL A 232 -10.64 28.66 9.36
CA VAL A 232 -9.57 29.63 9.67
C VAL A 232 -9.34 29.66 11.20
N PRO A 233 -8.09 29.48 11.69
CA PRO A 233 -7.77 29.55 13.12
C PRO A 233 -8.13 30.92 13.72
N ARG A 234 -8.70 30.93 14.93
CA ARG A 234 -9.20 32.14 15.63
C ARG A 234 -8.12 33.13 16.08
N ASP A 235 -6.85 32.78 16.04
CA ASP A 235 -5.78 33.54 16.71
C ASP A 235 -5.18 34.70 15.89
N ARG A 236 -5.72 35.01 14.71
CA ARG A 236 -5.30 36.20 13.95
C ARG A 236 -6.34 37.29 14.05
N GLY A 237 -5.95 38.43 14.63
CA GLY A 237 -6.81 39.59 14.87
C GLY A 237 -7.75 39.92 13.70
N THR A 238 -8.97 40.33 14.04
CA THR A 238 -10.14 40.50 13.17
C THR A 238 -9.90 41.28 11.86
N ARG A 239 -8.87 42.14 11.79
CA ARG A 239 -8.49 42.85 10.57
C ARG A 239 -7.78 41.99 9.52
N SER A 240 -7.01 40.98 9.92
CA SER A 240 -6.36 40.02 9.00
C SER A 240 -7.38 39.06 8.39
N LEU A 241 -8.34 38.61 9.21
CA LEU A 241 -9.49 37.81 8.78
C LEU A 241 -10.33 38.54 7.72
N ARG A 242 -10.60 39.85 7.90
CA ARG A 242 -11.43 40.62 6.95
C ARG A 242 -10.78 40.69 5.56
N ARG A 243 -9.47 40.98 5.49
CA ARG A 243 -8.72 40.97 4.22
C ARG A 243 -8.63 39.58 3.59
N MET A 244 -8.48 38.54 4.39
CA MET A 244 -8.44 37.16 3.90
C MET A 244 -9.81 36.70 3.40
N THR A 245 -10.90 37.04 4.11
CA THR A 245 -12.28 36.80 3.64
C THR A 245 -12.68 37.68 2.46
N GLU A 246 -12.12 38.88 2.30
CA GLU A 246 -12.31 39.72 1.11
C GLU A 246 -11.54 39.14 -0.09
N SER A 247 -10.32 38.64 0.14
CA SER A 247 -9.54 37.91 -0.86
C SER A 247 -10.17 36.57 -1.26
N LEU A 248 -10.84 35.88 -0.32
CA LEU A 248 -11.61 34.66 -0.59
C LEU A 248 -13.02 34.96 -1.13
N ARG A 249 -13.61 36.13 -0.85
CA ARG A 249 -14.84 36.60 -1.52
C ARG A 249 -14.57 37.09 -2.93
N SER A 250 -13.34 37.50 -3.26
CA SER A 250 -12.89 37.68 -4.65
C SER A 250 -12.61 36.35 -5.36
N PHE A 251 -12.44 35.25 -4.63
CA PHE A 251 -12.80 33.91 -5.10
C PHE A 251 -14.34 33.80 -5.14
N ARG A 252 -14.98 34.69 -5.91
CA ARG A 252 -16.20 34.28 -6.58
C ARG A 252 -15.78 33.07 -7.40
N TYR A 253 -16.57 32.00 -7.37
CA TYR A 253 -16.81 31.29 -8.63
C TYR A 253 -17.17 32.43 -9.59
N LEU A 254 -16.20 32.93 -10.35
CA LEU A 254 -16.49 33.71 -11.53
C LEU A 254 -17.41 32.78 -12.26
N SER A 255 -18.70 33.12 -12.22
CA SER A 255 -19.74 32.45 -12.96
C SER A 255 -19.12 32.12 -14.29
N SER A 256 -18.93 30.81 -14.54
CA SER A 256 -18.27 30.24 -15.71
C SER A 256 -18.41 31.24 -16.86
N PRO A 257 -17.31 31.75 -17.45
CA PRO A 257 -17.35 32.89 -18.34
C PRO A 257 -18.58 32.78 -19.22
N GLN A 258 -19.54 33.70 -19.04
CA GLN A 258 -20.80 33.73 -19.79
C GLN A 258 -20.52 34.14 -21.25
N LYS A 259 -19.50 33.56 -21.89
CA LYS A 259 -19.60 33.23 -23.31
C LYS A 259 -20.83 32.34 -23.41
N SER A 260 -21.77 32.72 -24.26
CA SER A 260 -22.97 31.94 -24.53
C SER A 260 -22.58 30.48 -24.78
N ILE A 261 -22.90 29.58 -23.83
CA ILE A 261 -22.80 28.11 -23.99
C ILE A 261 -23.57 27.60 -25.23
N LYS A 262 -24.29 28.49 -25.92
CA LYS A 262 -25.01 28.18 -27.15
C LYS A 262 -24.15 28.25 -28.42
N ASP A 263 -22.99 28.92 -28.42
CA ASP A 263 -22.18 29.07 -29.65
C ASP A 263 -20.86 28.28 -29.64
N THR A 264 -20.46 27.68 -28.52
CA THR A 264 -19.22 26.87 -28.40
C THR A 264 -19.46 25.37 -28.33
N ARG A 265 -20.67 24.88 -28.64
CA ARG A 265 -21.01 23.45 -28.57
C ARG A 265 -20.38 22.59 -29.66
N ASP A 266 -19.78 23.19 -30.68
CA ASP A 266 -19.30 22.46 -31.86
C ASP A 266 -17.77 22.44 -32.03
N GLU A 267 -17.02 23.12 -31.16
CA GLU A 267 -15.56 22.93 -31.11
C GLU A 267 -15.27 21.72 -30.23
N GLU A 268 -15.12 20.56 -30.87
CA GLU A 268 -14.69 19.31 -30.24
C GLU A 268 -13.41 19.58 -29.43
N PHE A 269 -13.47 19.39 -28.11
CA PHE A 269 -12.33 19.64 -27.21
C PHE A 269 -11.11 18.86 -27.69
N GLN A 270 -10.13 19.56 -28.24
CA GLN A 270 -8.90 18.95 -28.69
C GLN A 270 -7.92 18.88 -27.53
N LEU A 271 -7.41 17.69 -27.25
CA LEU A 271 -6.41 17.48 -26.20
C LEU A 271 -5.11 18.27 -26.46
N SER A 272 -4.85 18.70 -27.71
CA SER A 272 -3.71 19.56 -28.05
C SER A 272 -3.79 20.94 -27.42
N ASP A 273 -5.00 21.42 -27.14
CA ASP A 273 -5.26 22.72 -26.53
C ASP A 273 -5.43 22.60 -25.01
N SER A 274 -5.29 21.38 -24.48
CA SER A 274 -5.38 21.10 -23.05
C SER A 274 -4.09 21.48 -22.32
N VAL A 275 -4.23 21.82 -21.04
CA VAL A 275 -3.10 21.91 -20.10
C VAL A 275 -2.34 20.58 -19.98
N PHE A 276 -2.97 19.47 -20.40
CA PHE A 276 -2.39 18.14 -20.48
C PHE A 276 -1.83 17.79 -21.87
N SER A 277 -1.58 18.77 -22.74
CA SER A 277 -1.03 18.54 -24.08
C SER A 277 0.35 17.84 -24.06
N GLU A 278 1.14 18.03 -23.00
CA GLU A 278 2.39 17.27 -22.82
C GLU A 278 2.14 15.79 -22.54
N LEU A 279 1.10 15.43 -21.77
CA LEU A 279 0.69 14.04 -21.59
C LEU A 279 0.27 13.41 -22.92
N GLN A 280 -0.34 14.19 -23.83
CA GLN A 280 -0.65 13.72 -25.18
C GLN A 280 0.61 13.35 -25.98
N ASN A 281 1.68 14.14 -25.86
CA ASN A 281 2.94 13.83 -26.54
C ASN A 281 3.60 12.56 -25.99
N GLN A 282 3.27 12.18 -24.76
CA GLN A 282 3.70 10.92 -24.15
C GLN A 282 2.78 9.76 -24.53
N ALA A 283 1.52 10.02 -24.87
CA ALA A 283 0.59 9.00 -25.34
C ALA A 283 1.00 8.48 -26.73
N VAL A 284 1.14 7.16 -26.84
CA VAL A 284 1.44 6.52 -28.12
C VAL A 284 0.11 6.11 -28.75
N LEU A 285 -0.17 6.59 -29.96
CA LEU A 285 -1.28 6.05 -30.76
C LEU A 285 -0.97 4.60 -31.11
N VAL A 286 -1.73 3.67 -30.53
CA VAL A 286 -1.66 2.25 -30.91
C VAL A 286 -2.36 2.10 -32.26
N PRO A 287 -1.71 1.52 -33.29
CA PRO A 287 -2.35 1.31 -34.58
C PRO A 287 -3.64 0.51 -34.45
N GLY A 288 -4.77 1.08 -34.88
CA GLY A 288 -6.09 0.43 -34.86
C GLY A 288 -6.97 0.80 -33.66
N GLU A 289 -6.45 1.53 -32.67
CA GLU A 289 -7.27 2.09 -31.58
C GLU A 289 -7.66 3.53 -31.90
N THR A 290 -8.95 3.84 -31.76
CA THR A 290 -9.47 5.22 -31.84
C THR A 290 -9.13 6.02 -30.58
N ARG A 291 -8.80 5.35 -29.48
CA ARG A 291 -8.46 5.97 -28.20
C ARG A 291 -6.95 6.04 -28.04
N ARG A 292 -6.48 7.17 -27.50
CA ARG A 292 -5.05 7.35 -27.18
C ARG A 292 -4.75 6.60 -25.90
N CYS A 293 -3.95 5.55 -26.02
CA CYS A 293 -3.48 4.83 -24.86
C CYS A 293 -2.27 5.59 -24.27
N PHE A 294 -2.38 6.07 -23.03
CA PHE A 294 -1.24 6.60 -22.27
C PHE A 294 -0.29 5.48 -21.81
N LYS A 295 -0.40 4.30 -22.44
CA LYS A 295 0.06 3.02 -21.91
C LYS A 295 0.94 2.33 -22.93
N LYS A 296 2.23 2.31 -22.61
CA LYS A 296 3.02 1.09 -22.70
C LYS A 296 3.85 1.03 -21.45
N PHE A 297 3.29 0.43 -20.40
CA PHE A 297 4.16 -0.19 -19.41
C PHE A 297 4.97 -1.17 -20.20
N SER A 298 6.29 -1.11 -20.12
CA SER A 298 7.10 -2.15 -20.71
C SER A 298 6.98 -3.39 -19.82
N PHE A 299 5.83 -4.05 -19.92
CA PHE A 299 5.62 -5.42 -19.46
C PHE A 299 6.86 -6.23 -19.81
N GLU A 300 7.39 -6.06 -21.02
CA GLU A 300 8.61 -6.67 -21.52
C GLU A 300 9.83 -6.41 -20.63
N SER A 301 9.99 -5.22 -20.04
CA SER A 301 11.13 -4.92 -19.18
C SER A 301 10.99 -5.53 -17.79
N SER A 302 9.82 -5.40 -17.16
CA SER A 302 9.56 -6.07 -15.88
C SER A 302 9.63 -7.58 -16.04
N TRP A 303 9.06 -8.11 -17.12
CA TRP A 303 9.07 -9.54 -17.44
C TRP A 303 10.47 -10.06 -17.76
N ALA A 304 11.28 -9.31 -18.51
CA ALA A 304 12.68 -9.67 -18.76
C ALA A 304 13.46 -9.78 -17.44
N VAL A 305 13.27 -8.84 -16.50
CA VAL A 305 13.93 -8.91 -15.19
C VAL A 305 13.44 -10.09 -14.36
N ALA A 306 12.15 -10.45 -14.44
CA ALA A 306 11.66 -11.67 -13.81
C ALA A 306 12.34 -12.92 -14.42
N LEU A 307 12.42 -12.99 -15.75
CA LEU A 307 13.04 -14.09 -16.50
C LEU A 307 14.57 -14.18 -16.32
N ASP A 308 15.24 -13.11 -15.90
CA ASP A 308 16.67 -13.15 -15.53
C ASP A 308 16.93 -14.04 -14.30
N LYS A 309 15.90 -14.46 -13.54
CA LYS A 309 16.03 -15.45 -12.46
C LYS A 309 16.06 -16.88 -13.05
N PRO A 310 17.15 -17.66 -12.89
CA PRO A 310 17.30 -18.97 -13.55
C PRO A 310 16.19 -19.97 -13.23
N ASN A 311 15.75 -20.01 -11.97
CA ASN A 311 14.68 -20.89 -11.53
C ASN A 311 13.33 -20.51 -12.14
N PHE A 312 13.07 -19.21 -12.30
CA PHE A 312 11.85 -18.73 -12.93
C PHE A 312 11.87 -18.94 -14.45
N TYR A 313 13.01 -18.66 -15.10
CA TYR A 313 13.20 -18.99 -16.51
C TYR A 313 12.94 -20.47 -16.79
N LYS A 314 13.51 -21.36 -15.96
CA LYS A 314 13.28 -22.80 -16.06
C LYS A 314 11.81 -23.17 -15.84
N LEU A 315 11.10 -22.50 -14.92
CA LEU A 315 9.67 -22.72 -14.72
C LEU A 315 8.85 -22.37 -15.97
N VAL A 316 9.14 -21.22 -16.59
CA VAL A 316 8.40 -20.70 -17.76
C VAL A 316 8.77 -21.44 -19.05
N HIS A 317 10.06 -21.58 -19.35
CA HIS A 317 10.57 -22.12 -20.62
C HIS A 317 11.04 -23.57 -20.55
N GLY A 318 11.21 -24.15 -19.36
CA GLY A 318 11.65 -25.55 -19.21
C GLY A 318 10.65 -26.58 -19.72
N ARG A 319 9.40 -26.16 -20.00
CA ARG A 319 8.34 -26.97 -20.62
C ARG A 319 8.23 -26.74 -22.15
N GLY A 320 9.12 -25.94 -22.74
CA GLY A 320 9.17 -25.59 -24.16
C GLY A 320 8.97 -24.10 -24.45
N SER A 321 9.61 -23.58 -25.51
CA SER A 321 9.52 -22.15 -25.89
C SER A 321 8.08 -21.69 -26.13
N GLU A 322 7.29 -22.52 -26.82
CA GLU A 322 5.89 -22.23 -27.15
C GLU A 322 5.02 -22.04 -25.89
N VAL A 323 5.32 -22.78 -24.80
CA VAL A 323 4.62 -22.62 -23.51
C VAL A 323 4.96 -21.27 -22.89
N GLY A 324 6.25 -20.90 -22.89
CA GLY A 324 6.70 -19.61 -22.37
C GLY A 324 6.13 -18.42 -23.15
N GLU A 325 6.04 -18.52 -24.48
CA GLU A 325 5.41 -17.51 -25.34
C GLU A 325 3.93 -17.33 -25.02
N LYS A 326 3.19 -18.43 -24.80
CA LYS A 326 1.76 -18.38 -24.41
C LYS A 326 1.56 -17.75 -23.02
N ILE A 327 2.42 -18.06 -22.06
CA ILE A 327 2.40 -17.43 -20.73
C ILE A 327 2.65 -15.92 -20.87
N THR A 328 3.68 -15.55 -21.64
CA THR A 328 4.04 -14.16 -21.91
C THR A 328 2.87 -13.41 -22.56
N GLN A 329 2.24 -14.00 -23.57
CA GLN A 329 1.07 -13.43 -24.26
C GLN A 329 -0.13 -13.25 -23.33
N SER A 330 -0.41 -14.25 -22.47
CA SER A 330 -1.53 -14.22 -21.52
C SER A 330 -1.40 -13.06 -20.52
N LEU A 331 -0.18 -12.83 -20.02
CA LEU A 331 0.11 -11.74 -19.09
C LEU A 331 0.21 -10.38 -19.80
N SER A 332 0.87 -10.31 -20.97
CA SER A 332 1.07 -9.05 -21.70
C SER A 332 -0.24 -8.44 -22.19
N SER A 333 -1.14 -9.29 -22.71
CA SER A 333 -2.48 -8.88 -23.15
C SER A 333 -3.36 -8.31 -22.04
N ARG A 334 -3.01 -8.57 -20.77
CA ARG A 334 -3.73 -8.11 -19.57
C ARG A 334 -2.83 -7.33 -18.63
N SER A 335 -1.76 -6.76 -19.16
CA SER A 335 -0.77 -6.05 -18.36
C SER A 335 -1.42 -4.92 -17.56
N GLU A 336 -2.34 -4.16 -18.15
CA GLU A 336 -3.06 -3.08 -17.46
C GLU A 336 -3.75 -3.55 -16.18
N LEU A 337 -4.48 -4.66 -16.27
CA LEU A 337 -5.15 -5.27 -15.13
C LEU A 337 -4.13 -5.69 -14.06
N VAL A 338 -3.05 -6.35 -14.47
CA VAL A 338 -2.00 -6.81 -13.57
C VAL A 338 -1.34 -5.65 -12.83
N TYR A 339 -0.97 -4.58 -13.55
CA TYR A 339 -0.37 -3.38 -12.97
C TYR A 339 -1.35 -2.62 -12.09
N GLY A 340 -2.61 -2.49 -12.50
CA GLY A 340 -3.64 -1.82 -11.71
C GLY A 340 -3.91 -2.55 -10.39
N VAL A 341 -4.02 -3.89 -10.43
CA VAL A 341 -4.13 -4.72 -9.22
C VAL A 341 -2.89 -4.53 -8.33
N PHE A 342 -1.68 -4.60 -8.89
CA PHE A 342 -0.45 -4.37 -8.12
C PHE A 342 -0.47 -3.01 -7.42
N LYS A 343 -0.74 -1.93 -8.17
CA LYS A 343 -0.83 -0.56 -7.64
C LYS A 343 -1.87 -0.41 -6.54
N MET A 344 -3.04 -1.01 -6.72
CA MET A 344 -4.12 -0.97 -5.74
C MET A 344 -3.67 -1.58 -4.42
N TYR A 345 -3.11 -2.79 -4.45
CA TYR A 345 -2.71 -3.48 -3.23
C TYR A 345 -1.40 -2.96 -2.61
N SER A 346 -0.46 -2.47 -3.41
CA SER A 346 0.78 -1.87 -2.91
C SER A 346 0.51 -0.56 -2.16
N SER A 347 -0.41 0.27 -2.67
CA SER A 347 -0.75 1.57 -2.07
C SER A 347 -1.78 1.49 -0.93
N SER A 348 -2.71 0.53 -0.96
CA SER A 348 -3.80 0.46 0.02
C SER A 348 -3.41 -0.21 1.34
N ILE A 349 -2.43 -1.12 1.31
CA ILE A 349 -2.10 -1.96 2.48
C ILE A 349 -0.71 -1.63 3.04
N GLY A 350 0.14 -0.95 2.26
CA GLY A 350 1.47 -0.52 2.68
C GLY A 350 1.50 0.64 3.67
N GLY A 351 2.65 0.81 4.32
CA GLY A 351 2.98 2.01 5.08
C GLY A 351 3.20 3.23 4.18
N VAL A 352 3.06 4.43 4.75
CA VAL A 352 3.35 5.70 4.08
C VAL A 352 4.83 5.72 3.70
N GLY A 353 5.13 5.57 2.41
CA GLY A 353 6.51 5.40 1.89
C GLY A 353 6.73 4.12 1.08
N ASN A 354 5.88 3.10 1.26
CA ASN A 354 6.00 1.80 0.56
C ASN A 354 4.93 1.59 -0.52
N ALA A 355 4.36 2.67 -1.08
CA ALA A 355 3.25 2.58 -2.03
C ALA A 355 3.59 1.85 -3.35
N PHE A 356 4.88 1.61 -3.60
CA PHE A 356 5.41 1.00 -4.83
C PHE A 356 5.77 -0.48 -4.68
N ASN A 357 5.67 -1.02 -3.47
CA ASN A 357 6.05 -2.38 -3.16
C ASN A 357 4.88 -3.10 -2.47
N LEU A 358 4.67 -4.36 -2.82
CA LEU A 358 3.59 -5.17 -2.29
C LEU A 358 4.07 -6.01 -1.11
N GLN A 359 3.63 -5.67 0.09
CA GLN A 359 3.93 -6.44 1.31
C GLN A 359 3.16 -7.76 1.34
N LEU A 360 3.61 -8.73 2.15
CA LEU A 360 2.96 -10.04 2.32
C LEU A 360 1.47 -9.93 2.69
N ASN A 361 1.12 -8.97 3.55
CA ASN A 361 -0.27 -8.70 3.92
C ASN A 361 -1.10 -8.23 2.72
N GLY A 362 -0.51 -7.40 1.85
CA GLY A 362 -1.13 -6.95 0.62
C GLY A 362 -1.36 -8.10 -0.36
N PHE A 363 -0.34 -8.91 -0.58
CA PHE A 363 -0.42 -10.11 -1.42
C PHE A 363 -1.45 -11.13 -0.92
N SER A 364 -1.47 -11.39 0.39
CA SER A 364 -2.45 -12.28 1.01
C SER A 364 -3.88 -11.76 0.88
N THR A 365 -4.07 -10.45 1.01
CA THR A 365 -5.39 -9.82 0.84
C THR A 365 -5.86 -9.94 -0.61
N PHE A 366 -4.97 -9.66 -1.57
CA PHE A 366 -5.22 -9.89 -3.00
C PHE A 366 -5.71 -11.32 -3.29
N LEU A 367 -5.01 -12.34 -2.79
CA LEU A 367 -5.41 -13.73 -3.02
C LEU A 367 -6.73 -14.10 -2.32
N ARG A 368 -7.04 -13.45 -1.19
CA ARG A 368 -8.29 -13.67 -0.46
C ARG A 368 -9.48 -13.05 -1.19
N GLU A 369 -9.33 -11.84 -1.73
CA GLU A 369 -10.34 -11.17 -2.55
C GLU A 369 -10.55 -11.86 -3.90
N LEU A 370 -9.48 -12.40 -4.48
CA LEU A 370 -9.58 -13.27 -5.65
C LEU A 370 -10.31 -14.61 -5.34
N GLY A 371 -10.53 -14.92 -4.06
CA GLY A 371 -11.22 -16.12 -3.60
C GLY A 371 -10.35 -17.39 -3.63
N VAL A 372 -9.03 -17.26 -3.83
CA VAL A 372 -8.11 -18.40 -3.99
C VAL A 372 -7.37 -18.76 -2.71
N LEU A 373 -7.34 -17.87 -1.69
CA LEU A 373 -6.76 -18.12 -0.37
C LEU A 373 -7.84 -18.49 0.65
N LYS A 374 -7.55 -19.45 1.54
CA LYS A 374 -8.44 -19.85 2.65
C LYS A 374 -8.69 -18.69 3.63
N ASN A 375 -9.91 -18.62 4.15
CA ASN A 375 -10.23 -17.70 5.24
C ASN A 375 -9.84 -18.37 6.56
N GLY A 376 -8.83 -17.83 7.26
CA GLY A 376 -8.08 -18.49 8.34
C GLY A 376 -8.81 -18.85 9.65
N LYS A 377 -10.09 -19.25 9.62
CA LYS A 377 -10.88 -19.58 10.82
C LYS A 377 -11.41 -21.02 10.89
N GLY A 378 -11.20 -21.86 9.88
CA GLY A 378 -11.64 -23.25 9.89
C GLY A 378 -10.49 -24.24 9.92
N MET A 379 -10.17 -24.83 11.08
CA MET A 379 -9.30 -26.01 11.13
C MET A 379 -10.05 -27.22 10.52
N GLY A 380 -9.52 -27.78 9.43
CA GLY A 380 -9.82 -29.14 8.99
C GLY A 380 -10.65 -29.32 7.72
N GLN A 381 -11.33 -28.28 7.20
CA GLN A 381 -12.07 -28.42 5.94
C GLN A 381 -11.30 -27.84 4.75
N HIS A 382 -11.12 -28.66 3.70
CA HIS A 382 -10.60 -28.20 2.42
C HIS A 382 -11.62 -27.26 1.77
N GLU A 383 -11.41 -25.95 1.91
CA GLU A 383 -12.19 -24.99 1.12
C GLU A 383 -11.88 -25.17 -0.37
N THR A 384 -12.92 -25.41 -1.15
CA THR A 384 -12.84 -25.43 -2.61
C THR A 384 -13.68 -24.31 -3.20
N PHE A 385 -13.28 -23.78 -4.35
CA PHE A 385 -14.09 -22.89 -5.16
C PHE A 385 -14.29 -23.47 -6.56
N GLU A 386 -15.36 -23.06 -7.23
CA GLU A 386 -15.63 -23.44 -8.61
C GLU A 386 -15.31 -22.29 -9.55
N GLN A 387 -14.59 -22.60 -10.63
CA GLN A 387 -14.30 -21.65 -11.69
C GLN A 387 -14.63 -22.26 -13.04
N THR A 388 -15.28 -21.49 -13.91
CA THR A 388 -15.50 -21.90 -15.30
C THR A 388 -14.31 -21.45 -16.15
N PHE A 389 -13.61 -22.40 -16.77
CA PHE A 389 -12.52 -22.14 -17.70
C PHE A 389 -12.73 -22.92 -19.00
N ARG A 390 -12.76 -22.22 -20.14
CA ARG A 390 -13.04 -22.81 -21.47
C ARG A 390 -14.29 -23.70 -21.47
N GLY A 391 -15.37 -23.23 -20.82
CA GLY A 391 -16.64 -23.94 -20.71
C GLY A 391 -16.66 -25.12 -19.73
N LYS A 392 -15.54 -25.45 -19.08
CA LYS A 392 -15.46 -26.52 -18.08
C LYS A 392 -15.46 -25.94 -16.68
N LYS A 393 -16.28 -26.49 -15.79
CA LYS A 393 -16.25 -26.16 -14.36
C LYS A 393 -15.09 -26.90 -13.68
N LEU A 394 -14.19 -26.15 -13.08
CA LEU A 394 -13.05 -26.61 -12.31
C LEU A 394 -13.34 -26.40 -10.82
N LYS A 395 -13.47 -27.50 -10.07
CA LYS A 395 -13.48 -27.44 -8.60
C LYS A 395 -12.04 -27.46 -8.10
N LEU A 396 -11.57 -26.35 -7.56
CA LEU A 396 -10.17 -26.14 -7.14
C LEU A 396 -10.10 -25.99 -5.63
N ARG A 397 -9.08 -26.57 -5.00
CA ARG A 397 -8.75 -26.35 -3.59
C ARG A 397 -8.06 -25.00 -3.45
N LYS A 398 -8.52 -24.19 -2.50
CA LYS A 398 -7.88 -22.93 -2.14
C LYS A 398 -6.49 -23.16 -1.55
N LEU A 399 -5.58 -22.22 -1.82
CA LEU A 399 -4.26 -22.15 -1.22
C LEU A 399 -4.39 -21.96 0.30
N ASP A 400 -3.47 -22.57 1.04
CA ASP A 400 -3.25 -22.25 2.45
C ASP A 400 -2.22 -21.12 2.60
N SER A 401 -2.21 -20.49 3.77
CA SER A 401 -1.26 -19.42 4.09
C SER A 401 0.18 -19.87 3.93
N SER A 402 0.52 -21.11 4.33
CA SER A 402 1.87 -21.66 4.15
C SER A 402 2.33 -21.70 2.70
N THR A 403 1.44 -22.07 1.77
CA THR A 403 1.77 -22.07 0.33
C THR A 403 1.95 -20.65 -0.16
N THR A 404 1.09 -19.71 0.25
CA THR A 404 1.21 -18.30 -0.10
C THR A 404 2.52 -17.69 0.42
N ASP A 405 2.89 -17.95 1.68
CA ASP A 405 4.12 -17.48 2.30
C ASP A 405 5.34 -18.08 1.59
N THR A 406 5.30 -19.37 1.27
CA THR A 406 6.37 -20.05 0.50
C THR A 406 6.54 -19.41 -0.87
N ILE A 407 5.45 -19.13 -1.59
CA ILE A 407 5.53 -18.44 -2.89
C ILE A 407 6.17 -17.06 -2.71
N PHE A 408 5.70 -16.28 -1.73
CA PHE A 408 6.23 -14.94 -1.47
C PHE A 408 7.74 -14.97 -1.19
N ILE A 409 8.18 -15.86 -0.28
CA ILE A 409 9.59 -16.02 0.09
C ILE A 409 10.42 -16.49 -1.11
N VAL A 410 9.97 -17.50 -1.86
CA VAL A 410 10.72 -18.05 -3.00
C VAL A 410 10.96 -16.98 -4.06
N VAL A 411 9.95 -16.15 -4.33
CA VAL A 411 10.07 -15.05 -5.30
C VAL A 411 11.04 -13.99 -4.82
N ASN A 412 10.98 -13.61 -3.54
CA ASN A 412 11.83 -12.56 -2.96
C ASN A 412 13.30 -13.00 -2.80
N ARG A 413 13.53 -14.26 -2.45
CA ARG A 413 14.85 -14.78 -2.03
C ARG A 413 15.90 -14.70 -3.13
N SER A 414 15.49 -14.94 -4.37
CA SER A 414 16.39 -14.82 -5.52
C SER A 414 16.23 -13.45 -6.15
N LEU A 415 17.24 -12.59 -5.93
CA LEU A 415 17.44 -11.49 -6.85
C LEU A 415 17.84 -12.07 -8.21
N PRO A 416 17.39 -11.48 -9.33
CA PRO A 416 17.98 -11.75 -10.64
C PRO A 416 19.51 -11.61 -10.54
N ASP A 417 20.26 -12.25 -11.43
CA ASP A 417 21.68 -11.88 -11.62
C ASP A 417 21.72 -10.47 -12.21
N MET A 418 21.58 -9.50 -11.30
CA MET A 418 21.31 -8.12 -11.62
C MET A 418 22.50 -7.58 -12.39
N LYS A 419 22.28 -7.16 -13.63
CA LYS A 419 23.23 -6.29 -14.34
C LYS A 419 23.62 -5.15 -13.40
N LYS A 420 24.90 -4.75 -13.40
CA LYS A 420 25.46 -3.68 -12.52
C LYS A 420 24.56 -2.45 -12.41
N THR A 421 23.81 -2.13 -13.46
CA THR A 421 22.84 -1.05 -13.54
C THR A 421 21.70 -1.16 -12.52
N VAL A 422 21.12 -2.34 -12.31
CA VAL A 422 20.04 -2.51 -11.32
C VAL A 422 20.61 -2.46 -9.91
N GLN A 423 21.78 -3.05 -9.67
CA GLN A 423 22.47 -2.92 -8.37
C GLN A 423 22.75 -1.46 -8.00
N ALA A 424 23.15 -0.63 -8.95
CA ALA A 424 23.35 0.80 -8.73
C ALA A 424 22.04 1.53 -8.39
N LEU A 425 20.92 1.14 -9.01
CA LEU A 425 19.60 1.67 -8.68
C LEU A 425 19.17 1.30 -7.25
N LEU A 426 19.37 0.05 -6.84
CA LEU A 426 19.06 -0.41 -5.47
C LEU A 426 19.86 0.35 -4.40
N LYS A 427 21.07 0.81 -4.73
CA LYS A 427 21.90 1.62 -3.84
C LYS A 427 21.45 3.09 -3.74
N THR A 428 20.78 3.61 -4.77
CA THR A 428 20.45 5.04 -4.87
C THR A 428 18.99 5.34 -4.56
N SER A 429 18.10 4.37 -4.72
CA SER A 429 16.68 4.51 -4.45
C SER A 429 16.33 3.90 -3.10
N ILE A 430 15.74 4.70 -2.21
CA ILE A 430 15.18 4.20 -0.95
C ILE A 430 13.91 3.37 -1.25
N VAL A 431 13.12 3.81 -2.24
CA VAL A 431 11.87 3.13 -2.65
C VAL A 431 12.12 1.73 -3.18
N PHE A 432 13.16 1.59 -4.01
CA PHE A 432 13.57 0.30 -4.56
C PHE A 432 14.66 -0.36 -3.71
N SER A 433 14.99 0.16 -2.52
CA SER A 433 15.95 -0.52 -1.65
C SER A 433 15.37 -1.89 -1.30
N MET A 434 15.98 -2.93 -1.85
CA MET A 434 15.55 -4.30 -1.66
C MET A 434 15.88 -4.71 -0.23
N LYS A 435 14.93 -4.47 0.67
CA LYS A 435 14.86 -5.24 1.91
C LYS A 435 14.45 -6.66 1.51
N ILE A 436 15.47 -7.48 1.31
CA ILE A 436 15.33 -8.90 1.00
C ILE A 436 14.31 -9.48 2.01
N ASP A 437 13.34 -10.22 1.48
CA ASP A 437 12.27 -10.92 2.17
C ASP A 437 11.07 -10.10 2.71
N GLU A 438 11.02 -8.77 2.52
CA GLU A 438 9.91 -7.98 3.07
C GLU A 438 8.81 -7.59 2.07
N GLN A 439 9.16 -7.34 0.81
CA GLN A 439 8.25 -6.68 -0.15
C GLN A 439 8.48 -7.16 -1.58
N LEU A 440 7.41 -7.27 -2.37
CA LEU A 440 7.48 -7.60 -3.79
C LEU A 440 7.46 -6.34 -4.65
N HIS A 441 8.39 -6.26 -5.59
CA HIS A 441 8.29 -5.34 -6.71
C HIS A 441 7.38 -5.90 -7.82
N ILE A 442 7.10 -5.09 -8.83
CA ILE A 442 6.18 -5.48 -9.91
C ILE A 442 6.65 -6.69 -10.73
N PHE A 443 7.95 -6.82 -11.02
CA PHE A 443 8.48 -7.99 -11.73
C PHE A 443 8.38 -9.28 -10.89
N GLU A 444 8.49 -9.15 -9.58
CA GLU A 444 8.30 -10.24 -8.62
C GLU A 444 6.82 -10.61 -8.54
N PHE A 445 5.93 -9.63 -8.54
CA PHE A 445 4.50 -9.87 -8.63
C PHE A 445 4.13 -10.67 -9.89
N LEU A 446 4.71 -10.34 -11.06
CA LEU A 446 4.52 -11.15 -12.28
C LEU A 446 4.95 -12.61 -12.09
N GLU A 447 6.08 -12.85 -11.43
CA GLU A 447 6.53 -14.20 -11.07
C GLU A 447 5.54 -14.89 -10.10
N THR A 448 5.02 -14.17 -9.09
CA THR A 448 4.05 -14.74 -8.15
C THR A 448 2.79 -15.22 -8.85
N LEU A 449 2.30 -14.51 -9.88
CA LEU A 449 1.10 -14.91 -10.62
C LEU A 449 1.30 -16.25 -11.32
N VAL A 450 2.47 -16.50 -11.91
CA VAL A 450 2.78 -17.79 -12.54
C VAL A 450 2.90 -18.91 -11.50
N ARG A 451 3.54 -18.66 -10.36
CA ARG A 451 3.67 -19.65 -9.29
C ARG A 451 2.34 -19.96 -8.61
N VAL A 452 1.48 -18.95 -8.42
CA VAL A 452 0.11 -19.13 -7.95
C VAL A 452 -0.68 -19.98 -8.95
N ALA A 453 -0.54 -19.71 -10.25
CA ALA A 453 -1.18 -20.54 -11.27
C ALA A 453 -0.69 -22.00 -11.24
N GLU A 454 0.62 -22.23 -11.06
CA GLU A 454 1.18 -23.57 -10.93
C GLU A 454 0.62 -24.31 -9.70
N ALA A 455 0.67 -23.67 -8.52
CA ALA A 455 0.18 -24.25 -7.27
C ALA A 455 -1.32 -24.51 -7.30
N LEU A 456 -2.10 -23.59 -7.90
CA LEU A 456 -3.55 -23.66 -7.89
C LEU A 456 -4.10 -24.63 -8.94
N TYR A 457 -3.59 -24.58 -10.17
CA TYR A 457 -4.16 -25.34 -11.28
C TYR A 457 -3.33 -26.58 -11.63
N CYS A 458 -2.00 -26.47 -11.65
CA CYS A 458 -1.14 -27.56 -12.16
C CYS A 458 -0.94 -28.70 -11.19
N GLN A 459 -0.82 -28.40 -9.90
CA GLN A 459 -0.72 -29.43 -8.87
C GLN A 459 -2.05 -30.18 -8.66
N GLN A 460 -3.16 -29.68 -9.19
CA GLN A 460 -4.49 -30.24 -8.94
C GLN A 460 -5.12 -30.93 -10.15
N LYS A 461 -5.26 -30.23 -11.30
CA LYS A 461 -6.12 -30.69 -12.41
C LYS A 461 -5.66 -30.33 -13.81
N ILE A 462 -4.96 -29.20 -14.00
CA ILE A 462 -4.54 -28.71 -15.32
C ILE A 462 -3.05 -29.04 -15.53
N SER A 463 -2.71 -30.05 -16.32
CA SER A 463 -1.31 -30.45 -16.53
C SER A 463 -0.42 -29.37 -17.17
N ARG A 464 -1.01 -28.40 -17.88
CA ARG A 464 -0.32 -27.38 -18.69
C ARG A 464 -0.29 -26.02 -17.96
N LEU A 465 0.92 -25.49 -17.74
CA LEU A 465 1.15 -24.25 -16.98
C LEU A 465 0.51 -23.02 -17.63
N GLU A 466 0.64 -22.89 -18.95
CA GLU A 466 0.05 -21.81 -19.73
C GLU A 466 -1.47 -21.76 -19.63
N ALA A 467 -2.13 -22.92 -19.50
CA ALA A 467 -3.57 -22.99 -19.30
C ALA A 467 -3.97 -22.58 -17.87
N GLY A 468 -3.12 -22.89 -16.87
CA GLY A 468 -3.31 -22.41 -15.50
C GLY A 468 -3.14 -20.90 -15.38
N VAL A 469 -2.13 -20.31 -16.03
CA VAL A 469 -1.91 -18.86 -16.06
C VAL A 469 -3.09 -18.15 -16.72
N GLU A 470 -3.54 -18.64 -17.88
CA GLU A 470 -4.70 -18.09 -18.57
C GLU A 470 -5.98 -18.19 -17.72
N ALA A 471 -6.18 -19.29 -16.98
CA ALA A 471 -7.29 -19.43 -16.06
C ALA A 471 -7.21 -18.43 -14.88
N LEU A 472 -6.01 -18.21 -14.32
CA LEU A 472 -5.81 -17.21 -13.27
C LEU A 472 -6.11 -15.80 -13.78
N MET A 473 -5.64 -15.47 -14.98
CA MET A 473 -5.88 -14.16 -15.60
C MET A 473 -7.37 -13.93 -15.87
N GLN A 474 -8.08 -14.93 -16.39
CA GLN A 474 -9.54 -14.84 -16.56
C GLN A 474 -10.27 -14.68 -15.22
N LEU A 475 -9.79 -15.32 -14.14
CA LEU A 475 -10.34 -15.12 -12.81
C LEU A 475 -10.16 -13.67 -12.34
N MET A 476 -8.96 -13.12 -12.50
CA MET A 476 -8.68 -11.72 -12.18
C MET A 476 -9.57 -10.78 -12.98
N GLU A 477 -9.72 -10.99 -14.29
CA GLU A 477 -10.65 -10.20 -15.11
C GLU A 477 -12.07 -10.27 -14.57
N ASN A 478 -12.58 -11.45 -14.24
CA ASN A 478 -13.96 -11.59 -13.73
C ASN A 478 -14.19 -10.86 -12.41
N VAL A 479 -13.18 -10.81 -11.53
CA VAL A 479 -13.26 -10.13 -10.23
C VAL A 479 -13.13 -8.61 -10.42
N TYR A 480 -12.13 -8.17 -11.18
CA TYR A 480 -11.70 -6.77 -11.21
C TYR A 480 -12.15 -5.98 -12.46
N SER A 481 -12.68 -6.60 -13.52
CA SER A 481 -13.19 -5.88 -14.71
C SER A 481 -14.34 -4.92 -14.41
N LYS A 482 -15.02 -5.10 -13.28
CA LYS A 482 -16.10 -4.20 -12.85
C LYS A 482 -15.57 -3.02 -12.03
N GLU A 483 -14.33 -3.10 -11.59
CA GLU A 483 -13.67 -2.09 -10.77
C GLU A 483 -12.97 -1.08 -11.67
N LYS A 484 -13.76 -0.13 -12.19
CA LYS A 484 -13.28 1.08 -12.88
C LYS A 484 -12.09 1.79 -12.21
N PRO A 485 -11.91 1.82 -10.86
CA PRO A 485 -10.77 2.48 -10.22
C PRO A 485 -9.40 1.90 -10.61
N ILE A 486 -9.33 0.67 -11.10
CA ILE A 486 -8.09 -0.01 -11.49
C ILE A 486 -7.56 0.56 -12.83
N GLU A 487 -8.46 1.10 -13.66
CA GLU A 487 -8.11 1.71 -14.93
C GLU A 487 -7.86 3.21 -14.75
N SER A 488 -6.59 3.59 -14.56
CA SER A 488 -6.20 5.01 -14.44
C SER A 488 -6.72 5.86 -15.61
N ASP A 489 -6.81 5.30 -16.80
CA ASP A 489 -7.28 5.98 -18.02
C ASP A 489 -8.78 6.27 -18.02
N TYR A 490 -9.60 5.44 -17.36
CA TYR A 490 -11.03 5.70 -17.25
C TYR A 490 -11.28 7.06 -16.59
N PHE A 491 -10.55 7.36 -15.52
CA PHE A 491 -10.62 8.67 -14.87
C PHE A 491 -10.16 9.79 -15.80
N ARG A 492 -9.06 9.58 -16.55
CA ARG A 492 -8.53 10.59 -17.47
C ARG A 492 -9.59 10.95 -18.51
N GLU A 493 -10.14 9.97 -19.21
CA GLU A 493 -11.10 10.19 -20.29
C GLU A 493 -12.44 10.73 -19.77
N ASP A 494 -13.00 10.13 -18.72
CA ASP A 494 -14.38 10.39 -18.29
C ASP A 494 -14.50 11.61 -17.37
N ARG A 495 -13.44 11.93 -16.60
CA ARG A 495 -13.52 12.90 -15.49
C ARG A 495 -12.55 14.06 -15.63
N MET A 496 -11.37 13.85 -16.20
CA MET A 496 -10.29 14.85 -16.23
C MET A 496 -10.20 15.61 -17.56
N LEU A 497 -10.21 14.89 -18.69
CA LEU A 497 -9.93 15.44 -20.00
C LEU A 497 -11.19 16.03 -20.65
N ASN A 498 -11.75 17.06 -20.00
CA ASN A 498 -12.86 17.83 -20.52
C ASN A 498 -12.60 19.33 -20.39
N TRP A 499 -13.33 20.12 -21.18
CA TRP A 499 -13.15 21.57 -21.25
C TRP A 499 -13.35 22.27 -19.90
N ALA A 500 -14.33 21.83 -19.09
CA ALA A 500 -14.61 22.47 -17.81
C ALA A 500 -13.45 22.33 -16.82
N VAL A 501 -12.87 21.13 -16.70
CA VAL A 501 -11.67 20.90 -15.88
C VAL A 501 -10.48 21.66 -16.45
N ASN A 502 -10.29 21.61 -17.77
CA ASN A 502 -9.19 22.31 -18.44
C ASN A 502 -9.19 23.82 -18.17
N SER A 503 -10.35 24.48 -18.30
CA SER A 503 -10.48 25.91 -18.04
C SER A 503 -10.15 26.27 -16.60
N ILE A 504 -10.61 25.47 -15.62
CA ILE A 504 -10.30 25.70 -14.20
C ILE A 504 -8.79 25.59 -13.95
N LEU A 505 -8.14 24.57 -14.50
CA LEU A 505 -6.71 24.36 -14.34
C LEU A 505 -5.90 25.48 -15.01
N ASP A 506 -6.29 25.90 -16.22
CA ASP A 506 -5.61 26.96 -16.97
C ASP A 506 -5.71 28.32 -16.25
N GLU A 507 -6.92 28.70 -15.79
CA GLU A 507 -7.14 29.94 -15.03
C GLU A 507 -6.32 29.99 -13.74
N ASN A 508 -6.07 28.83 -13.11
CA ASN A 508 -5.37 28.72 -11.84
C ASN A 508 -3.92 28.20 -11.99
N MET A 509 -3.41 28.14 -13.22
CA MET A 509 -2.12 27.52 -13.52
C MET A 509 -0.95 28.11 -12.73
N PRO A 510 -0.81 29.44 -12.55
CA PRO A 510 0.27 30.02 -11.74
C PRO A 510 0.24 29.57 -10.27
N MET A 511 -0.96 29.37 -9.71
CA MET A 511 -1.11 28.89 -8.33
C MET A 511 -0.66 27.43 -8.21
N PHE A 512 -1.07 26.56 -9.14
CA PHE A 512 -0.66 25.15 -9.12
C PHE A 512 0.86 25.00 -9.29
N LYS A 513 1.49 25.79 -10.15
CA LYS A 513 2.96 25.81 -10.31
C LYS A 513 3.65 26.23 -9.02
N ALA A 514 3.21 27.35 -8.42
CA ALA A 514 3.77 27.82 -7.15
C ALA A 514 3.57 26.80 -6.01
N LEU A 515 2.45 26.06 -6.02
CA LEU A 515 2.19 25.00 -5.06
C LEU A 515 3.13 23.81 -5.27
N PHE A 516 3.27 23.34 -6.50
CA PHE A 516 4.19 22.25 -6.86
C PHE A 516 5.62 22.58 -6.46
N GLU A 517 6.12 23.75 -6.83
CA GLU A 517 7.47 24.22 -6.49
C GLU A 517 7.69 24.38 -4.98
N ARG A 518 6.66 24.80 -4.23
CA ARG A 518 6.76 24.99 -2.78
C ARG A 518 6.97 23.69 -2.01
N TYR A 519 6.39 22.58 -2.48
CA TYR A 519 6.40 21.31 -1.76
C TYR A 519 7.49 20.36 -2.21
N ILE A 520 8.10 20.58 -3.37
CA ILE A 520 9.31 19.86 -3.74
C ILE A 520 10.43 20.23 -2.76
N THR A 521 10.93 19.25 -2.03
CA THR A 521 12.04 19.45 -1.10
C THR A 521 13.34 18.93 -1.69
N ASP A 522 14.43 19.68 -1.45
CA ASP A 522 15.79 19.30 -1.87
C ASP A 522 16.48 18.41 -0.84
N SER A 523 15.71 17.77 0.05
CA SER A 523 16.28 16.91 1.09
C SER A 523 16.86 15.64 0.46
N THR A 524 17.98 15.16 1.00
CA THR A 524 18.60 13.90 0.57
C THR A 524 17.64 12.73 0.69
N GLU A 525 16.78 12.75 1.71
CA GLU A 525 15.70 11.78 1.88
C GLU A 525 14.69 11.85 0.72
N ALA A 526 14.15 13.03 0.40
CA ALA A 526 13.19 13.19 -0.70
C ALA A 526 13.78 12.75 -2.05
N ILE A 527 15.06 13.04 -2.31
CA ILE A 527 15.78 12.55 -3.50
C ILE A 527 15.81 11.00 -3.54
N GLY A 528 16.02 10.35 -2.40
CA GLY A 528 15.94 8.90 -2.27
C GLY A 528 14.54 8.33 -2.55
N TYR A 529 13.49 9.14 -2.38
CA TYR A 529 12.10 8.85 -2.76
C TYR A 529 11.74 9.30 -4.19
N GLY A 530 12.72 9.72 -4.98
CA GLY A 530 12.57 10.09 -6.39
C GLY A 530 12.25 11.56 -6.65
N SER A 531 12.18 12.42 -5.62
CA SER A 531 12.04 13.86 -5.83
C SER A 531 13.23 14.41 -6.61
N ILE A 532 12.96 15.33 -7.54
CA ILE A 532 13.98 16.09 -8.25
C ILE A 532 13.60 17.56 -8.13
N PRO A 533 14.50 18.41 -7.60
CA PRO A 533 14.25 19.84 -7.42
C PRO A 533 13.60 20.47 -8.64
N HIS A 534 12.51 21.22 -8.42
CA HIS A 534 11.71 21.92 -9.44
C HIS A 534 11.07 21.05 -10.53
N THR A 535 11.27 19.72 -10.53
CA THR A 535 10.90 18.85 -11.66
C THR A 535 9.94 17.74 -11.26
N LEU A 536 10.20 17.05 -10.14
CA LEU A 536 9.43 15.90 -9.69
C LEU A 536 9.11 16.02 -8.21
N ILE A 537 7.84 15.81 -7.84
CA ILE A 537 7.40 15.72 -6.45
C ILE A 537 7.28 14.25 -6.03
N GLY A 538 8.04 13.86 -5.01
CA GLY A 538 8.01 12.51 -4.45
C GLY A 538 6.80 12.29 -3.54
N LEU A 539 6.58 11.02 -3.17
CA LEU A 539 5.44 10.64 -2.33
C LEU A 539 5.46 11.33 -0.96
N LEU A 540 6.62 11.49 -0.33
CA LEU A 540 6.73 12.14 0.98
C LEU A 540 6.32 13.62 0.92
N ASP A 541 6.77 14.33 -0.12
CA ASP A 541 6.44 15.74 -0.37
C ASP A 541 4.93 15.92 -0.61
N TRP A 542 4.33 15.03 -1.41
CA TRP A 542 2.88 14.96 -1.61
C TRP A 542 2.11 14.74 -0.30
N MET A 543 2.54 13.77 0.50
CA MET A 543 1.90 13.46 1.78
C MET A 543 2.01 14.61 2.78
N LYS A 544 3.16 15.30 2.79
CA LYS A 544 3.36 16.52 3.58
C LYS A 544 2.41 17.62 3.12
N MET A 545 2.26 17.84 1.81
CA MET A 545 1.32 18.82 1.26
C MET A 545 -0.12 18.57 1.72
N LEU A 546 -0.61 17.34 1.58
CA LEU A 546 -1.96 16.99 2.00
C LEU A 546 -2.16 17.11 3.52
N SER A 547 -1.11 16.81 4.30
CA SER A 547 -1.12 17.02 5.74
C SER A 547 -1.22 18.52 6.08
N ASP A 548 -0.42 19.35 5.41
CA ASP A 548 -0.41 20.81 5.61
C ASP A 548 -1.75 21.44 5.17
N PHE A 549 -2.46 20.82 4.22
CA PHE A 549 -3.83 21.20 3.83
C PHE A 549 -4.91 20.73 4.81
N GLY A 550 -4.61 19.80 5.71
CA GLY A 550 -5.57 19.24 6.65
C GLY A 550 -6.68 18.43 5.97
N VAL A 551 -6.41 17.84 4.80
CA VAL A 551 -7.44 17.04 4.07
C VAL A 551 -7.65 15.66 4.68
N PHE A 552 -6.69 15.15 5.45
CA PHE A 552 -6.79 13.83 6.06
C PHE A 552 -7.91 13.77 7.10
N ASN A 553 -8.79 12.79 6.95
CA ASN A 553 -9.92 12.56 7.84
C ASN A 553 -10.26 11.05 7.89
N SER A 554 -11.35 10.69 8.55
CA SER A 554 -11.78 9.28 8.68
C SER A 554 -12.17 8.61 7.36
N HIS A 555 -12.48 9.38 6.32
CA HIS A 555 -12.88 8.90 5.00
C HIS A 555 -11.78 9.03 3.96
N PHE A 556 -10.87 9.99 4.13
CA PHE A 556 -9.70 10.17 3.28
C PHE A 556 -8.44 10.05 4.12
N THR A 557 -7.91 8.84 4.19
CA THR A 557 -6.72 8.51 4.97
C THR A 557 -5.46 8.67 4.12
N LYS A 558 -4.32 8.40 4.75
CA LYS A 558 -3.03 8.39 4.05
C LYS A 558 -2.96 7.32 2.95
N ARG A 559 -3.75 6.24 3.06
CA ARG A 559 -3.80 5.16 2.06
C ARG A 559 -4.46 5.61 0.77
N GLU A 560 -5.60 6.29 0.86
CA GLU A 560 -6.28 6.85 -0.31
C GLU A 560 -5.38 7.88 -1.00
N ALA A 561 -4.68 8.72 -0.25
CA ALA A 561 -3.70 9.66 -0.82
C ALA A 561 -2.53 8.97 -1.54
N CYS A 562 -1.99 7.87 -0.99
CA CYS A 562 -0.99 7.06 -1.68
C CYS A 562 -1.56 6.44 -2.97
N PHE A 563 -2.79 5.93 -2.93
CA PHE A 563 -3.45 5.36 -4.10
C PHE A 563 -3.66 6.41 -5.20
N LEU A 564 -4.08 7.64 -4.85
CA LEU A 564 -4.21 8.74 -5.81
C LEU A 564 -2.86 9.08 -6.45
N PHE A 565 -1.80 9.18 -5.65
CA PHE A 565 -0.45 9.43 -6.13
C PHE A 565 -0.01 8.37 -7.14
N VAL A 566 -0.10 7.09 -6.77
CA VAL A 566 0.35 5.97 -7.62
C VAL A 566 -0.51 5.82 -8.88
N SER A 567 -1.80 6.14 -8.77
CA SER A 567 -2.76 6.14 -9.88
C SER A 567 -2.51 7.27 -10.89
N SER A 568 -1.92 8.40 -10.47
CA SER A 568 -1.58 9.52 -11.34
C SER A 568 -0.27 9.36 -12.09
N LEU A 569 0.61 8.43 -11.69
CA LEU A 569 1.87 8.20 -12.39
C LEU A 569 1.64 7.69 -13.81
N SER A 570 2.45 8.18 -14.76
CA SER A 570 2.48 7.64 -16.10
C SER A 570 3.16 6.28 -16.11
N ASN A 571 2.59 5.40 -16.92
CA ASN A 571 2.98 4.00 -16.99
C ASN A 571 4.00 3.75 -18.12
N ILE A 572 4.72 4.76 -18.60
CA ILE A 572 5.43 4.68 -19.89
C ILE A 572 6.93 4.36 -19.72
N GLU A 573 7.49 4.61 -18.53
CA GLU A 573 8.93 4.55 -18.35
C GLU A 573 9.45 3.20 -17.84
N HIS A 574 10.63 2.83 -18.32
CA HIS A 574 11.33 1.63 -17.87
C HIS A 574 11.76 1.82 -16.41
N PRO A 575 11.27 1.01 -15.45
CA PRO A 575 11.44 1.25 -14.02
C PRO A 575 12.92 1.34 -13.60
N PHE A 576 13.81 0.64 -14.31
CA PHE A 576 15.23 0.64 -13.99
C PHE A 576 16.10 1.70 -14.67
N LYS A 577 15.60 2.43 -15.68
CA LYS A 577 16.39 3.44 -16.40
C LYS A 577 16.13 4.85 -15.90
N LYS A 578 14.88 5.14 -15.56
CA LYS A 578 14.42 6.46 -15.10
C LYS A 578 13.52 6.29 -13.87
N TRP A 579 14.06 5.62 -12.87
CA TRP A 579 13.29 5.14 -11.72
C TRP A 579 12.59 6.26 -10.96
N GLN A 580 13.20 7.46 -10.88
CA GLN A 580 12.58 8.61 -10.21
C GLN A 580 11.22 8.96 -10.80
N ARG A 581 11.08 8.92 -12.13
CA ARG A 581 9.81 9.20 -12.82
C ARG A 581 8.78 8.09 -12.66
N CYS A 582 9.19 6.91 -12.20
CA CYS A 582 8.27 5.82 -11.86
C CYS A 582 7.74 5.92 -10.42
N VAL A 583 8.29 6.81 -9.59
CA VAL A 583 7.93 6.93 -8.16
C VAL A 583 7.66 8.37 -7.72
N ALA A 584 7.82 9.34 -8.60
CA ALA A 584 7.59 10.76 -8.37
C ALA A 584 6.78 11.38 -9.52
N LEU A 585 5.92 12.35 -9.18
CA LEU A 585 5.01 12.98 -10.14
C LEU A 585 5.71 14.13 -10.88
N THR A 586 5.57 14.16 -12.20
CA THR A 586 5.79 15.39 -12.99
C THR A 586 4.70 16.42 -12.66
N PHE A 587 4.87 17.66 -13.12
CA PHE A 587 3.84 18.68 -12.91
C PHE A 587 2.46 18.29 -13.47
N ASP A 588 2.39 17.69 -14.66
CA ASP A 588 1.10 17.24 -15.23
C ASP A 588 0.47 16.11 -14.40
N GLN A 589 1.28 15.17 -13.92
CA GLN A 589 0.82 14.08 -13.07
C GLN A 589 0.39 14.60 -11.69
N PHE A 590 1.03 15.66 -11.21
CA PHE A 590 0.59 16.40 -10.03
C PHE A 590 -0.78 17.06 -10.28
N LEU A 591 -1.00 17.72 -11.40
CA LEU A 591 -2.33 18.25 -11.76
C LEU A 591 -3.39 17.13 -11.83
N GLU A 592 -3.05 15.98 -12.42
CA GLU A 592 -3.93 14.80 -12.42
C GLU A 592 -4.24 14.34 -10.98
N SER A 593 -3.24 14.27 -10.10
CA SER A 593 -3.46 13.89 -8.69
C SER A 593 -4.34 14.89 -7.94
N MET A 594 -4.24 16.18 -8.24
CA MET A 594 -5.13 17.21 -7.71
C MET A 594 -6.56 17.06 -8.24
N CYS A 595 -6.73 16.70 -9.51
CA CYS A 595 -8.05 16.41 -10.08
C CYS A 595 -8.69 15.16 -9.47
N ARG A 596 -7.91 14.13 -9.13
CA ARG A 596 -8.41 12.92 -8.45
C ARG A 596 -8.77 13.16 -6.99
N LEU A 597 -8.11 14.14 -6.36
CA LEU A 597 -8.35 14.52 -4.97
C LEU A 597 -9.65 15.31 -4.81
N ALA A 598 -9.97 16.17 -5.79
CA ALA A 598 -11.21 16.93 -5.85
C ALA A 598 -12.41 16.04 -6.20
#